data_AF-A0A2R6T828-F1
#
_entry.id   AF-A0A2R6T828-F1
#
_cell.length_a   1.000
_cell.length_b   1.000
_cell.length_c   1.000
_cell.angle_alpha   90.00
_cell.angle_beta   90.00
_cell.angle_gamma   90.00
#
_symmetry.space_group_name_H-M   'P 1'
#
loop_
_entity.id
_entity.type
_entity.pdbx_description
1 polymer ?
#
loop_
_entity_poly.entity_id
_entity_poly.type
_entity_poly.pdbx_seq_one_letter_code
_entity_poly.pdbx_strand_id
1 'polypeptide(L)'
;MMFLGTYGLLVLLYFVVLEATRGQTLGKMLTGIKVVKQDGSPCDFSSSLIRNLLRVVDGIFVYVVGALFIAQSDKDQRLGDRIANTVVVST
;
A
#
# COMPACT_ATOMS: atom_id res chain seq x y z
N MET A 1 -17.74 18.25 -1.45
CA MET A 1 -16.84 17.56 -2.41
C MET A 1 -15.37 18.03 -2.29
N MET A 2 -15.08 19.33 -2.24
CA MET A 2 -13.68 19.83 -2.18
C MET A 2 -12.87 19.28 -0.98
N PHE A 3 -13.43 19.29 0.23
CA PHE A 3 -12.74 18.76 1.42
C PHE A 3 -12.42 17.27 1.36
N LEU A 4 -13.30 16.46 0.74
CA LEU A 4 -13.09 15.01 0.60
C LEU A 4 -11.92 14.71 -0.36
N GLY A 5 -11.82 15.48 -1.46
CA GLY A 5 -10.71 15.36 -2.40
C GLY A 5 -9.38 15.77 -1.77
N THR A 6 -9.34 16.89 -1.05
CA THR A 6 -8.13 17.33 -0.33
C THR A 6 -7.70 16.32 0.72
N TYR A 7 -8.64 15.79 1.51
CA TYR A 7 -8.34 14.75 2.50
C TYR A 7 -7.77 13.48 1.86
N GLY A 8 -8.40 12.99 0.77
CA GLY A 8 -7.92 11.82 0.04
C GLY A 8 -6.51 12.02 -0.53
N LEU A 9 -6.21 13.21 -1.05
CA LEU A 9 -4.88 13.55 -1.54
C LEU A 9 -3.83 13.57 -0.43
N LEU A 10 -4.14 14.16 0.73
CA LEU A 10 -3.23 14.18 1.88
C LEU A 10 -2.95 12.76 2.39
N VAL A 11 -3.98 11.91 2.46
CA VAL A 11 -3.84 10.50 2.82
C VAL A 11 -2.95 9.79 1.80
N LEU A 12 -3.18 9.97 0.50
CA LEU A 12 -2.36 9.36 -0.54
C LEU A 12 -0.89 9.79 -0.41
N LEU A 13 -0.63 11.08 -0.25
CA LEU A 13 0.72 11.62 -0.06
C LEU A 13 1.40 11.04 1.17
N TYR A 14 0.68 10.94 2.30
CA TYR A 14 1.19 10.32 3.52
C TYR A 14 1.68 8.88 3.30
N PHE A 15 0.88 8.06 2.61
CA PHE A 15 1.29 6.68 2.31
C PHE A 15 2.46 6.64 1.32
N VAL A 16 2.38 7.39 0.22
CA VAL A 16 3.37 7.33 -0.85
C VAL A 16 4.74 7.81 -0.36
N VAL A 17 4.81 8.97 0.29
CA VAL A 17 6.08 9.54 0.72
C VAL A 17 6.77 8.67 1.77
N LEU A 18 6.01 8.19 2.77
CA LEU A 18 6.59 7.38 3.83
C LEU A 18 7.01 5.99 3.36
N GLU A 19 6.20 5.33 2.53
CA GLU A 19 6.56 4.03 1.98
C GLU A 19 7.71 4.12 0.98
N ALA A 20 7.79 5.16 0.15
CA ALA A 20 8.89 5.35 -0.79
C ALA A 20 10.23 5.66 -0.10
N THR A 21 10.20 6.34 1.06
CA THR A 21 11.43 6.75 1.76
C THR A 21 11.88 5.77 2.83
N ARG A 22 10.93 5.14 3.53
CA ARG A 22 11.21 4.25 4.67
C ARG A 22 10.70 2.83 4.48
N GLY A 23 9.87 2.57 3.47
CA GLY A 23 9.14 1.31 3.34
C GLY A 23 8.00 1.17 4.35
N GLN A 24 7.75 2.16 5.20
CA GLN A 24 6.83 2.05 6.34
C GLN A 24 6.10 3.37 6.58
N THR A 25 4.80 3.28 6.87
CA THR A 25 4.05 4.37 7.52
C THR A 25 4.21 4.29 9.03
N LEU A 26 3.78 5.32 9.78
CA LEU A 26 3.89 5.30 11.24
C LEU A 26 3.21 4.07 11.87
N GLY A 27 2.01 3.71 11.41
CA GLY A 27 1.33 2.51 11.89
C GLY A 27 2.12 1.23 11.61
N LYS A 28 2.76 1.13 10.44
CA LYS A 28 3.62 0.00 10.07
C LYS A 28 4.89 -0.08 10.91
N MET A 29 5.46 1.07 11.27
CA MET A 29 6.60 1.14 12.19
C MET A 29 6.21 0.64 13.58
N LEU A 30 5.02 1.00 14.06
CA LEU A 30 4.49 0.53 15.35
C LEU A 30 4.22 -0.98 15.37
N THR A 31 3.80 -1.56 14.24
CA THR A 31 3.53 -3.01 14.12
C THR A 31 4.73 -3.81 13.64
N GLY A 32 5.89 -3.19 13.43
CA GLY A 32 7.10 -3.88 12.96
C GLY A 32 6.95 -4.53 11.58
N ILE A 33 6.23 -3.92 10.64
CA ILE A 33 6.10 -4.43 9.27
C ILE A 33 6.60 -3.43 8.24
N LYS A 34 7.14 -3.91 7.14
CA LYS A 34 7.75 -3.08 6.09
C LYS A 34 7.38 -3.56 4.70
N VAL A 35 7.30 -2.60 3.79
CA VAL A 35 7.03 -2.80 2.37
C VAL A 35 8.36 -2.86 1.64
N VAL A 36 8.55 -3.94 0.91
CA VAL A 36 9.70 -4.17 0.04
C VAL A 36 9.21 -4.63 -1.33
N LYS A 37 10.06 -4.55 -2.35
CA LYS A 37 9.79 -5.22 -3.61
C LYS A 37 9.91 -6.74 -3.44
N GLN A 38 9.34 -7.50 -4.37
CA GLN A 38 9.40 -8.96 -4.34
C GLN A 38 10.82 -9.54 -4.38
N ASP A 39 11.78 -8.79 -4.93
CA ASP A 39 13.21 -9.12 -4.94
C ASP A 39 13.95 -8.73 -3.64
N GLY A 40 13.23 -8.19 -2.65
CA GLY A 40 13.77 -7.73 -1.38
C GLY A 40 14.36 -6.32 -1.42
N SER A 41 14.43 -5.68 -2.59
CA SER A 41 14.91 -4.29 -2.69
C SER A 41 13.91 -3.31 -2.05
N PRO A 42 14.38 -2.10 -1.64
CA PRO A 42 13.49 -1.11 -1.05
C PRO A 42 12.32 -0.73 -1.97
N CYS A 43 11.16 -0.46 -1.37
CA CYS A 43 10.03 0.12 -2.10
C CYS A 43 10.42 1.50 -2.62
N ASP A 44 10.28 1.73 -3.93
CA ASP A 44 10.55 3.03 -4.55
C ASP A 44 9.27 3.87 -4.70
N PHE A 45 9.44 5.10 -5.17
CA PHE A 45 8.32 6.03 -5.37
C PHE A 45 7.25 5.49 -6.32
N SER A 46 7.66 4.82 -7.41
CA SER A 46 6.73 4.31 -8.42
C SER A 46 5.90 3.16 -7.87
N SER A 47 6.55 2.15 -7.28
CA SER A 47 5.88 1.03 -6.63
C SER A 47 4.96 1.50 -5.50
N SER A 48 5.41 2.46 -4.69
CA SER A 48 4.60 3.04 -3.62
C SER A 48 3.38 3.82 -4.14
N LEU A 49 3.55 4.59 -5.22
CA LEU A 49 2.45 5.33 -5.84
C LEU A 49 1.41 4.38 -6.45
N ILE A 50 1.84 3.41 -7.26
CA ILE A 50 0.96 2.46 -7.95
C ILE A 50 0.11 1.69 -6.94
N ARG A 51 0.73 1.13 -5.89
CA ARG A 51 -0.02 0.34 -4.89
C ARG A 51 -1.02 1.17 -4.10
N ASN A 52 -0.75 2.47 -3.89
CA ASN A 52 -1.63 3.34 -3.12
C ASN A 52 -2.72 4.00 -3.97
N LEU A 53 -2.49 4.24 -5.27
CA LEU A 53 -3.54 4.65 -6.21
C LEU A 53 -4.60 3.54 -6.38
N LEU A 54 -4.15 2.29 -6.48
CA LEU A 54 -5.04 1.14 -6.61
C LEU A 54 -5.83 0.82 -5.32
N ARG A 55 -5.53 1.51 -4.22
CA ARG A 55 -6.29 1.40 -2.97
C ARG A 55 -7.74 1.83 -3.11
N VAL A 56 -8.06 2.68 -4.09
CA VAL A 56 -9.46 3.04 -4.41
C VAL A 56 -10.25 1.81 -4.87
N VAL A 57 -9.61 0.93 -5.65
CA VAL A 57 -10.20 -0.34 -6.08
C VAL A 57 -10.33 -1.30 -4.90
N ASP A 58 -9.28 -1.42 -4.09
CA ASP A 58 -9.30 -2.27 -2.90
C ASP A 58 -10.43 -1.86 -1.93
N GLY A 59 -10.71 -0.55 -1.81
CA GLY A 59 -11.70 0.01 -0.90
C GLY A 59 -13.18 -0.18 -1.31
N ILE A 60 -13.44 -0.70 -2.50
CA ILE A 60 -14.80 -1.00 -2.96
C ILE A 60 -15.46 -2.03 -2.01
N PHE A 61 -16.72 -1.79 -1.66
CA PHE A 61 -17.46 -2.57 -0.65
C PHE A 61 -16.73 -2.67 0.70
N VAL A 62 -16.23 -1.54 1.24
CA VAL A 62 -15.60 -1.48 2.57
C VAL A 62 -14.42 -2.48 2.68
N TYR A 63 -13.50 -2.40 1.72
CA TYR A 63 -12.31 -3.27 1.65
C TYR A 63 -12.55 -4.76 1.38
N VAL A 64 -13.78 -5.20 1.08
CA VAL A 64 -14.06 -6.59 0.71
C VAL A 64 -13.25 -7.01 -0.52
N VAL A 65 -13.14 -6.14 -1.53
CA VAL A 65 -12.35 -6.42 -2.74
C VAL A 65 -10.88 -6.63 -2.40
N GLY A 66 -10.29 -5.73 -1.60
CA GLY A 66 -8.91 -5.87 -1.12
C GLY A 66 -8.70 -7.18 -0.33
N ALA A 67 -9.62 -7.53 0.56
CA ALA A 67 -9.56 -8.75 1.36
C ALA A 67 -9.62 -10.02 0.48
N LEU A 68 -10.44 -10.03 -0.57
CA LEU A 68 -10.47 -11.14 -1.53
C LEU A 68 -9.15 -11.31 -2.27
N PHE A 69 -8.51 -10.21 -2.69
CA PHE A 69 -7.19 -10.28 -3.31
C PHE A 69 -6.12 -10.80 -2.35
N ILE A 70 -6.15 -10.38 -1.08
CA ILE A 70 -5.23 -10.88 -0.05
C ILE A 70 -5.45 -12.39 0.15
N ALA A 71 -6.70 -12.81 0.35
CA ALA A 71 -7.05 -14.23 0.59
C ALA A 71 -6.67 -15.16 -0.57
N GLN A 72 -6.60 -14.64 -1.80
CA GLN A 72 -6.18 -15.38 -2.99
C GLN A 72 -4.68 -15.23 -3.30
N SER A 73 -3.88 -14.72 -2.37
CA SER A 73 -2.45 -14.50 -2.57
C SER A 73 -1.64 -15.37 -1.63
N ASP A 74 -0.68 -16.12 -2.17
CA ASP A 74 0.29 -16.86 -1.34
C ASP A 74 1.25 -15.94 -0.56
N LYS A 75 1.24 -14.64 -0.86
CA LYS A 75 2.11 -13.60 -0.27
C LYS A 75 1.32 -12.49 0.43
N ASP A 76 0.04 -12.72 0.72
CA ASP A 76 -0.88 -11.75 1.34
C ASP A 76 -0.97 -10.40 0.59
N GLN A 77 -0.88 -10.43 -0.74
CA GLN A 77 -0.87 -9.23 -1.59
C GLN A 77 -2.28 -8.83 -2.04
N ARG A 78 -2.67 -7.59 -1.77
CA ARG A 78 -3.81 -6.94 -2.44
C ARG A 78 -3.49 -6.62 -3.91
N LEU A 79 -4.48 -6.15 -4.67
CA LEU A 79 -4.32 -5.84 -6.09
C LEU A 79 -3.16 -4.87 -6.36
N GLY A 80 -3.11 -3.78 -5.59
CA GLY A 80 -2.05 -2.77 -5.71
C GLY A 80 -0.65 -3.34 -5.49
N ASP A 81 -0.52 -4.30 -4.59
CA ASP A 81 0.77 -4.89 -4.22
C ASP A 81 1.28 -5.83 -5.32
N ARG A 82 0.37 -6.57 -5.94
CA ARG A 82 0.67 -7.44 -7.09
C ARG A 82 1.16 -6.62 -8.29
N ILE A 83 0.43 -5.55 -8.64
CA ILE A 83 0.77 -4.70 -9.80
C ILE A 83 2.08 -3.92 -9.53
N ALA A 84 2.29 -3.44 -8.31
CA ALA A 84 3.51 -2.74 -7.93
C ALA A 84 4.73 -3.65 -7.69
N ASN A 85 4.56 -4.98 -7.77
CA ASN A 85 5.56 -5.98 -7.42
C ASN A 85 6.15 -5.79 -6.00
N THR A 86 5.28 -5.54 -5.02
CA THR A 86 5.65 -5.33 -3.61
C THR A 86 5.05 -6.37 -2.69
N VAL A 87 5.70 -6.62 -1.56
CA VAL A 87 5.24 -7.48 -0.46
C VAL A 87 5.41 -6.77 0.88
N VAL A 88 4.66 -7.21 1.88
CA VAL A 88 4.80 -6.76 3.26
C VAL A 88 5.53 -7.85 4.05
N VAL A 89 6.60 -7.48 4.73
CA VAL A 89 7.44 -8.37 5.55
C VAL A 89 7.51 -7.86 6.97
N SER A 90 7.80 -8.72 7.93
CA SER A 90 8.10 -8.30 9.30
C SER A 90 9.52 -7.71 9.36
N THR A 91 9.71 -6.67 10.16
CA THR A 91 10.98 -5.96 10.40
C THR A 91 11.69 -6.51 11.63
#